data_AF-D0IIW1-F1
#
_entry.id   AF-D0IIW1-F1
#
_cell.length_a   1.000
_cell.length_b   1.000
_cell.length_c   1.000
_cell.angle_alpha   90.00
_cell.angle_beta   90.00
_cell.angle_gamma   90.00
#
_symmetry.space_group_name_H-M   'P 1'
#
loop_
_entity.id
_entity.type
_entity.pdbx_description
1 polymer ?
#
loop_
_entity_poly.entity_id
_entity_poly.type
_entity_poly.pdbx_seq_one_letter_code
_entity_poly.pdbx_strand_id
1 'polypeptide(L)' 'MGLFSRLFGKPKQQVIPQVEPVEYKDFLIYQEPIAENGQFRVAGRITKEIDGELQTHRFIRSDLVSSKADAEE' A
#
# COMPACT_ATOMS: atom_id res chain seq x y z
N MET A 1 32.07 14.65 -5.23
CA MET A 1 30.79 13.89 -5.23
C MET A 1 30.25 13.93 -3.81
N GLY A 2 29.34 14.88 -3.55
CA GLY A 2 29.11 15.46 -2.23
C GLY A 2 28.19 14.65 -1.31
N LEU A 3 28.46 14.76 -0.01
CA LEU A 3 27.71 14.17 1.10
C LEU A 3 26.21 14.56 1.11
N PHE A 4 25.83 15.62 0.39
CA PHE A 4 24.45 16.10 0.26
C PHE A 4 23.55 15.23 -0.63
N SER A 5 24.09 14.42 -1.57
CA SER A 5 23.25 13.57 -2.44
C SER A 5 22.60 12.38 -1.71
N ARG A 6 23.08 12.05 -0.51
CA ARG A 6 22.50 11.03 0.37
C ARG A 6 21.33 11.54 1.21
N LEU A 7 21.20 12.86 1.36
CA LEU A 7 20.10 13.48 2.12
C LEU A 7 18.89 13.79 1.23
N PHE A 8 19.09 13.91 -0.08
CA PHE A 8 18.03 14.15 -1.05
C PHE A 8 17.79 12.92 -1.93
N GLY A 9 17.62 11.76 -1.27
CA GLY A 9 17.22 10.53 -1.94
C GLY A 9 15.91 10.75 -2.69
N LYS A 10 15.96 10.65 -4.03
CA LYS A 10 14.77 10.71 -4.89
C LYS A 10 13.72 9.73 -4.34
N PRO A 11 12.49 10.16 -4.05
CA PRO A 11 11.43 9.22 -3.69
C PRO A 11 11.27 8.27 -4.87
N LYS A 12 11.49 6.98 -4.63
CA LYS A 12 11.12 5.93 -5.60
C LYS A 12 9.63 6.13 -5.85
N GLN A 13 9.29 6.52 -7.08
CA GLN A 13 7.92 6.52 -7.56
C GLN A 13 7.41 5.08 -7.41
N GLN A 14 6.64 4.83 -6.36
CA GLN A 14 5.98 3.55 -6.18
C GLN A 14 4.93 3.48 -7.28
N VAL A 15 5.16 2.58 -8.23
CA VAL A 15 4.15 2.24 -9.24
C VAL A 15 3.01 1.64 -8.45
N ILE A 16 1.95 2.44 -8.26
CA ILE A 16 0.73 2.02 -7.61
C ILE A 16 0.11 0.97 -8.54
N PRO A 17 0.03 -0.31 -8.15
CA PRO A 17 -0.69 -1.29 -8.96
C PRO A 17 -2.13 -0.81 -9.14
N GLN A 18 -2.64 -0.87 -10.36
CA GLN A 18 -4.05 -0.58 -10.63
C GLN A 18 -4.89 -1.73 -10.06
N VAL A 19 -5.17 -1.66 -8.77
CA VAL A 19 -6.09 -2.54 -8.07
C VAL A 19 -7.42 -1.80 -7.97
N GLU A 20 -8.52 -2.46 -8.33
CA GLU A 20 -9.85 -1.89 -8.14
C GLU A 20 -10.11 -1.73 -6.64
N PRO A 21 -10.40 -0.51 -6.15
CA PRO A 21 -10.64 -0.32 -4.73
C PRO A 21 -11.98 -0.91 -4.32
N VAL A 22 -12.02 -1.50 -3.13
CA VAL A 22 -13.26 -1.86 -2.46
C VAL A 22 -13.76 -0.63 -1.69
N GLU A 23 -15.00 -0.23 -1.96
CA GLU A 23 -15.65 0.88 -1.26
C GLU A 23 -16.31 0.40 0.04
N TYR A 24 -16.03 1.09 1.13
CA TYR A 24 -16.65 0.83 2.43
C TYR A 24 -16.76 2.13 3.23
N LYS A 25 -18.00 2.60 3.53
CA LYS A 25 -18.25 3.82 4.33
C LYS A 25 -17.49 5.05 3.83
N ASP A 26 -17.53 5.27 2.51
CA ASP A 26 -16.79 6.32 1.77
C ASP A 26 -15.25 6.22 1.90
N PHE A 27 -14.74 5.09 2.38
CA PHE A 27 -13.33 4.74 2.27
C PHE A 27 -13.11 3.89 1.03
N LEU A 28 -12.03 4.17 0.31
CA LEU A 28 -11.53 3.32 -0.77
C LEU A 28 -10.38 2.49 -0.22
N ILE A 29 -10.55 1.17 -0.24
CA ILE A 29 -9.58 0.21 0.27
C ILE A 29 -8.90 -0.45 -0.92
N TYR A 30 -7.59 -0.31 -1.01
CA TYR A 30 -6.76 -0.94 -2.03
C TYR A 30 -6.00 -2.09 -1.39
N GLN A 31 -6.21 -3.31 -1.89
CA GLN A 31 -5.41 -4.46 -1.49
C GLN A 31 -4.05 -4.38 -2.18
N GLU A 32 -2.97 -4.41 -1.40
CA GLU A 32 -1.61 -4.36 -1.91
C GLU A 32 -0.74 -5.40 -1.18
N PRO A 33 -0.97 -6.71 -1.43
CA PRO A 33 -0.22 -7.77 -0.77
C PRO A 33 1.28 -7.64 -0.98
N ILE A 34 2.05 -7.90 0.07
CA ILE A 34 3.52 -7.84 0.02
C ILE A 34 4.07 -9.26 -0.06
N ALA A 35 4.76 -9.60 -1.15
CA ALA A 35 5.45 -10.88 -1.26
C ALA A 35 6.64 -10.93 -0.27
N GLU A 36 6.64 -11.94 0.60
CA GLU A 36 7.64 -12.12 1.67
C GLU A 36 7.93 -13.63 1.84
N ASN A 37 9.18 -14.04 1.63
CA ASN A 37 9.64 -15.43 1.85
C ASN A 37 8.81 -16.52 1.15
N GLY A 38 8.27 -16.23 -0.05
CA GLY A 38 7.42 -17.18 -0.79
C GLY A 38 5.97 -17.24 -0.32
N GLN A 39 5.59 -16.38 0.63
CA GLN A 39 4.22 -16.13 1.07
C GLN A 39 3.83 -14.68 0.74
N PHE A 40 2.58 -14.32 1.01
CA PHE A 40 2.04 -12.97 0.82
C PHE A 40 1.55 -12.44 2.16
N ARG A 41 2.07 -11.29 2.56
CA ARG A 41 1.61 -10.55 3.73
C ARG A 41 0.41 -9.71 3.34
N VAL A 42 -0.66 -9.82 4.13
CA VAL A 42 -1.87 -9.01 3.91
C VAL A 42 -1.54 -7.55 4.23
N ALA A 43 -1.64 -6.70 3.21
CA ALA A 43 -1.30 -5.29 3.31
C ALA A 43 -2.11 -4.49 2.29
N GLY A 44 -2.13 -3.17 2.48
CA GLY A 44 -2.90 -2.30 1.62
C GLY A 44 -2.91 -0.86 2.10
N ARG A 45 -3.75 -0.07 1.46
CA ARG A 45 -3.98 1.33 1.82
C ARG A 45 -5.46 1.65 1.80
N ILE A 46 -5.84 2.55 2.68
CA ILE A 46 -7.20 3.06 2.83
C ILE A 46 -7.12 4.55 2.53
N THR A 47 -7.94 5.03 1.61
CA THR A 47 -8.01 6.45 1.27
C THR A 47 -9.41 6.99 1.49
N LYS A 48 -9.52 8.23 1.97
CA LYS A 48 -10.78 8.96 2.07
C LYS A 48 -10.53 10.45 1.90
N GLU A 49 -11.43 11.12 1.21
CA GLU A 49 -11.42 12.58 1.14
C GLU A 49 -12.05 13.15 2.41
N ILE A 50 -11.32 14.02 3.10
CA ILE A 50 -11.75 14.71 4.32
C ILE A 50 -11.46 16.18 4.13
N ASP A 51 -12.49 17.02 4.19
CA ASP A 51 -12.39 18.49 4.01
C ASP A 51 -11.70 18.92 2.68
N GLY A 52 -11.87 18.13 1.62
CA GLY A 52 -11.24 18.38 0.31
C GLY A 52 -9.80 17.88 0.19
N GLU A 53 -9.26 17.22 1.22
CA GLU A 53 -7.94 16.62 1.21
C GLU A 53 -8.02 15.08 1.18
N LEU A 54 -7.29 14.46 0.25
CA LEU A 54 -7.20 13.00 0.18
C LEU A 54 -6.26 12.46 1.27
N GLN A 55 -6.85 11.92 2.33
CA GLN A 55 -6.10 11.26 3.40
C GLN A 55 -5.84 9.81 3.05
N THR A 56 -4.62 9.35 3.30
CA THR A 56 -4.18 7.98 3.00
C THR A 56 -3.57 7.32 4.24
N HIS A 57 -4.04 6.13 4.58
CA HIS A 57 -3.50 5.29 5.63
C HIS A 57 -3.03 3.95 5.06
N ARG A 58 -1.76 3.60 5.25
CA ARG A 58 -1.22 2.31 4.83
C ARG A 58 -1.22 1.35 6.00
N PHE A 59 -1.71 0.13 5.79
CA PHE A 59 -1.72 -0.93 6.79
C PHE A 59 -0.88 -2.13 6.35
N ILE A 60 -0.33 -2.83 7.32
CA ILE A 60 0.38 -4.10 7.16
C ILE A 60 -0.09 -5.00 8.30
N ARG A 61 -0.65 -6.17 7.96
CA ARG A 61 -1.08 -7.15 8.95
C ARG A 61 0.05 -8.15 9.26
N SER A 62 -0.02 -8.79 10.42
CA SER A 62 0.93 -9.83 10.81
C SER A 62 0.77 -11.11 9.98
N ASP A 63 -0.43 -11.33 9.44
CA ASP A 63 -0.82 -12.53 8.71
C ASP A 63 -0.01 -12.72 7.41
N LEU A 64 0.44 -13.96 7.19
CA LEU A 64 1.09 -14.43 5.96
C LEU A 64 0.26 -15.57 5.39
N VAL A 65 -0.11 -15.47 4.12
CA VAL A 65 -0.88 -16.47 3.39
C VAL A 65 -0.09 -17.02 2.20
N SER A 66 -0.37 -18.24 1.79
CA SER A 66 0.38 -18.91 0.71
C SER A 66 0.01 -18.41 -0.68
N SER A 67 -1.23 -17.95 -0.88
CA SER A 67 -1.69 -17.44 -2.17
C SER A 67 -1.86 -15.93 -2.16
N LYS A 68 -1.66 -15.32 -3.32
CA LYS A 68 -1.89 -13.89 -3.49
C LYS A 68 -3.39 -13.54 -3.38
N ALA A 69 -4.25 -14.41 -3.91
CA ALA A 69 -5.70 -14.21 -3.86
C ALA A 69 -6.23 -14.14 -2.42
N ASP A 70 -5.75 -15.03 -1.54
CA ASP A 70 -6.14 -15.00 -0.11
C ASP A 70 -5.64 -13.74 0.61
N ALA A 71 -4.62 -13.06 0.06
CA ALA A 71 -4.13 -11.80 0.61
C ALA A 71 -4.90 -10.58 0.08
N GLU A 72 -5.68 -10.77 -0.99
CA GLU A 72 -6.51 -9.77 -1.66
C GLU A 72 -7.99 -9.87 -1.26
N GLU A 73 -8.36 -10.81 -0.39
CA GLU A 73 -9.71 -10.94 0.19
C GLU A 73 -9.91 -10.00 1.39
#